data_AF-A0A4S4A031-F1
#
_entry.id   AF-A0A4S4A031-F1
#
_cell.length_a   1.000
_cell.length_b   1.000
_cell.length_c   1.000
_cell.angle_alpha   90.00
_cell.angle_beta   90.00
_cell.angle_gamma   90.00
#
_symmetry.space_group_name_H-M   'P 1'
#
loop_
_entity.id
_entity.type
_entity.pdbx_description
1 polymer ?
#
loop_
_entity_poly.entity_id
_entity_poly.type
_entity_poly.pdbx_seq_one_letter_code
_entity_poly.pdbx_strand_id
1 'polypeptide(L)'
;MISRYYLEAFERFYETFVAIFSSSYILFYLFLAVLSYLAIKKHLNAKYFIHDDLLVKSNNMIGVSVIAPAYNEGATIVSNVKSLLSLTYPNFEVIIVNDGSVDDTLEKLIREFQLVQVDFYYKEKIKTRKVRGHYKSTNPIYAKLLVVDKENGKSKADASNAGINSAKHPLFLCTDVDCILKKDTIIKLAKPFMESKRKVIATGAGIRISNSCEVKDGFLVKVHFPTNWYARFQELEYVRAFLFGRMAWSQINGLLLVSGGLGMFDKEVAIAAGGYWHKSLGEDMELITRMRKYMYDTKQKFSIKYIPESLCWTEVPANAQVLIRQRSRWARGLVQTLYIHRTMFFNPKYGKTAFLILPYFFSFEFMVPILELLGVFSLLIGFYILDIDYVFLFYVSLFVYLFYLILTLVSIFLDEILYRNYANLKEILILTGMAFIEPFAYHPVNIYASLKGYWQFFRQKEQKWGDMPRLGFNSQNKKENETT
;
A
#
# COMPACT_ATOMS: atom_id res chain seq x y z
N MET A 1 31.56 -42.92 7.47
CA MET A 1 30.24 -43.53 7.76
C MET A 1 29.36 -42.60 8.58
N ILE A 2 29.87 -42.04 9.69
CA ILE A 2 29.14 -41.07 10.53
C ILE A 2 28.74 -39.78 9.78
N SER A 3 29.61 -39.22 8.91
CA SER A 3 29.26 -38.00 8.14
C SER A 3 28.16 -38.21 7.09
N ARG A 4 28.07 -39.41 6.51
CA ARG A 4 27.06 -39.73 5.48
C ARG A 4 25.68 -39.90 6.09
N TYR A 5 25.59 -40.50 7.28
CA TYR A 5 24.35 -40.59 8.04
C TYR A 5 23.79 -39.21 8.42
N TYR A 6 24.63 -38.29 8.91
CA TYR A 6 24.19 -36.93 9.22
C TYR A 6 23.77 -36.14 7.97
N LEU A 7 24.43 -36.37 6.84
CA LEU A 7 24.06 -35.75 5.56
C LEU A 7 22.68 -36.23 5.08
N GLU A 8 22.45 -37.54 5.07
CA GLU A 8 21.17 -38.15 4.67
C GLU A 8 20.03 -37.75 5.63
N ALA A 9 20.30 -37.63 6.93
CA ALA A 9 19.32 -37.17 7.91
C ALA A 9 18.96 -35.69 7.70
N PHE A 10 19.95 -34.85 7.42
CA PHE A 10 19.73 -33.43 7.10
C PHE A 10 18.95 -33.26 5.79
N GLU A 11 19.30 -34.02 4.75
CA GLU A 11 18.62 -34.04 3.46
C GLU A 11 17.14 -34.40 3.62
N ARG A 12 16.83 -35.52 4.28
CA ARG A 12 15.44 -35.92 4.56
C ARG A 12 14.66 -34.86 5.35
N PHE A 13 15.30 -34.26 6.35
CA PHE A 13 14.68 -33.19 7.13
C PHE A 13 14.37 -31.97 6.24
N TYR A 14 15.32 -31.55 5.42
CA TYR A 14 15.19 -30.41 4.53
C TYR A 14 14.11 -30.64 3.47
N GLU A 15 14.11 -31.79 2.80
CA GLU A 15 13.08 -32.17 1.82
C GLU A 15 11.69 -32.19 2.45
N THR A 16 11.56 -32.82 3.63
CA THR A 16 10.29 -32.86 4.38
C THR A 16 9.82 -31.46 4.74
N PHE A 17 10.74 -30.60 5.21
CA PHE A 17 10.45 -29.21 5.53
C PHE A 17 9.98 -28.43 4.30
N VAL A 18 10.70 -28.51 3.18
CA VAL A 18 10.37 -27.81 1.92
C VAL A 18 9.02 -28.29 1.38
N ALA A 19 8.75 -29.59 1.43
CA ALA A 19 7.48 -30.16 1.01
C ALA A 19 6.33 -29.62 1.86
N ILE A 20 6.44 -29.71 3.19
CA ILE A 20 5.42 -29.20 4.12
C ILE A 20 5.22 -27.70 3.92
N PHE A 21 6.29 -26.93 3.84
CA PHE A 21 6.24 -25.48 3.66
C PHE A 21 5.54 -25.12 2.35
N SER A 22 5.96 -25.71 1.23
CA SER A 22 5.40 -25.45 -0.10
C SER A 22 3.94 -25.88 -0.20
N SER A 23 3.58 -27.06 0.32
CA SER A 23 2.19 -27.51 0.39
C SER A 23 1.34 -26.58 1.25
N SER A 24 1.84 -26.15 2.41
CA SER A 24 1.12 -25.20 3.28
C SER A 24 0.92 -23.85 2.59
N TYR A 25 1.92 -23.37 1.84
CA TYR A 25 1.84 -22.12 1.08
C TYR A 25 0.76 -22.21 0.00
N ILE A 26 0.78 -23.27 -0.82
CA ILE A 26 -0.21 -23.50 -1.88
C ILE A 26 -1.63 -23.59 -1.29
N LEU A 27 -1.82 -24.38 -0.23
CA LEU A 27 -3.11 -24.50 0.45
C LEU A 27 -3.59 -23.16 1.01
N PHE A 28 -2.69 -22.36 1.55
CA PHE A 28 -3.03 -21.03 2.07
C PHE A 28 -3.47 -20.08 0.95
N TYR A 29 -2.77 -20.07 -0.20
CA TYR A 29 -3.15 -19.27 -1.36
C TYR A 29 -4.48 -19.71 -1.97
N LEU A 30 -4.76 -21.01 -2.03
CA LEU A 30 -6.06 -21.53 -2.43
C LEU A 30 -7.18 -21.07 -1.47
N PHE A 31 -6.91 -21.11 -0.16
CA PHE A 31 -7.86 -20.61 0.84
C PHE A 31 -8.10 -19.10 0.70
N LEU A 32 -7.05 -18.29 0.50
CA LEU A 32 -7.18 -16.87 0.22
C LEU A 32 -7.96 -16.62 -1.09
N ALA A 33 -7.75 -17.42 -2.12
CA ALA A 33 -8.49 -17.33 -3.38
C ALA A 33 -9.99 -17.53 -3.18
N VAL A 34 -10.39 -18.56 -2.43
CA VAL A 34 -11.80 -18.79 -2.10
C VAL A 34 -12.37 -17.62 -1.28
N LEU A 35 -11.65 -17.15 -0.25
CA LEU A 35 -12.09 -16.02 0.56
C LEU A 35 -12.24 -14.73 -0.25
N SER A 36 -11.30 -14.45 -1.15
CA SER A 36 -11.34 -13.30 -2.04
C SER A 36 -12.57 -13.36 -2.95
N TYR A 37 -12.81 -14.50 -3.59
CA TYR A 37 -14.00 -14.69 -4.44
C TYR A 37 -15.30 -14.42 -3.66
N LEU A 38 -15.43 -14.98 -2.45
CA LEU A 38 -16.60 -14.74 -1.59
C LEU A 38 -16.72 -13.26 -1.19
N ALA A 39 -15.60 -12.60 -0.91
CA ALA A 39 -15.55 -11.18 -0.55
C ALA A 39 -16.04 -10.29 -1.70
N ILE A 40 -15.55 -10.56 -2.91
CA ILE A 40 -15.91 -9.83 -4.13
C ILE A 40 -17.39 -10.06 -4.46
N LYS A 41 -17.86 -11.32 -4.46
CA LYS A 41 -19.27 -11.65 -4.69
C LYS A 41 -20.19 -10.94 -3.71
N LYS A 42 -19.83 -10.92 -2.42
CA LYS A 42 -20.57 -10.19 -1.39
C LYS A 42 -20.59 -8.68 -1.65
N HIS A 43 -19.46 -8.11 -2.06
CA HIS A 43 -19.37 -6.68 -2.36
C HIS A 43 -20.26 -6.30 -3.57
N LEU A 44 -20.22 -7.09 -4.65
CA LEU A 44 -21.06 -6.87 -5.82
C LEU A 44 -22.56 -6.93 -5.48
N ASN A 45 -22.97 -7.91 -4.67
CA ASN A 45 -24.35 -8.03 -4.23
C ASN A 45 -24.76 -6.87 -3.30
N ALA A 46 -23.83 -6.35 -2.49
CA ALA A 46 -24.08 -5.24 -1.57
C ALA A 46 -24.09 -3.86 -2.25
N LYS A 47 -23.56 -3.73 -3.48
CA LYS A 47 -23.55 -2.48 -4.25
C LYS A 47 -24.96 -1.91 -4.49
N TYR A 48 -26.00 -2.74 -4.34
CA TYR A 48 -27.40 -2.38 -4.47
C TYR A 48 -28.10 -1.99 -3.15
N PHE A 49 -27.44 -2.06 -1.99
CA PHE A 49 -28.11 -1.81 -0.70
C PHE A 49 -28.26 -0.33 -0.34
N ILE A 50 -27.28 0.52 -0.67
CA ILE A 50 -27.39 1.98 -0.56
C ILE A 50 -26.67 2.59 -1.76
N HIS A 51 -27.42 3.29 -2.63
CA HIS A 51 -26.82 4.05 -3.73
C HIS A 51 -26.03 5.24 -3.18
N ASP A 52 -24.84 5.44 -3.73
CA ASP A 52 -23.92 6.49 -3.27
C ASP A 52 -24.58 7.89 -3.36
N ASP A 53 -25.49 8.09 -4.32
CA ASP A 53 -26.28 9.32 -4.48
C ASP A 53 -27.19 9.65 -3.28
N LEU A 54 -27.70 8.63 -2.59
CA LEU A 54 -28.53 8.81 -1.39
C LEU A 54 -27.68 9.22 -0.18
N LEU A 55 -26.46 8.69 -0.09
CA LEU A 55 -25.50 9.05 0.96
C LEU A 55 -24.97 10.48 0.76
N VAL A 56 -24.68 10.89 -0.47
CA VAL A 56 -24.23 12.25 -0.77
C VAL A 56 -25.31 13.31 -0.44
N LYS A 57 -26.59 12.95 -0.50
CA LYS A 57 -27.71 13.84 -0.14
C LYS A 57 -28.06 13.86 1.35
N SER A 58 -27.44 13.00 2.15
CA SER A 58 -27.66 12.93 3.59
C SER A 58 -26.91 14.04 4.33
N ASN A 59 -27.61 14.81 5.17
CA ASN A 59 -27.00 15.84 6.03
C ASN A 59 -26.17 15.26 7.20
N ASN A 60 -26.21 13.95 7.43
CA ASN A 60 -25.58 13.28 8.59
C ASN A 60 -24.37 12.41 8.21
N MET A 61 -23.66 12.78 7.15
CA MET A 61 -22.45 12.07 6.73
C MET A 61 -21.28 12.32 7.70
N ILE A 62 -20.58 11.24 8.06
CA ILE A 62 -19.40 11.31 8.93
C ILE A 62 -18.33 12.17 8.26
N GLY A 63 -17.88 13.23 8.93
CA GLY A 63 -16.86 14.10 8.34
C GLY A 63 -15.54 13.38 8.05
N VAL A 64 -14.83 13.83 7.00
CA VAL A 64 -13.52 13.28 6.61
C VAL A 64 -12.48 14.39 6.38
N SER A 65 -11.30 14.28 6.98
CA SER A 65 -10.15 15.15 6.67
C SER A 65 -9.18 14.42 5.73
N VAL A 66 -9.01 14.90 4.50
CA VAL A 66 -8.00 14.39 3.57
C VAL A 66 -6.66 15.04 3.90
N ILE A 67 -5.64 14.25 4.23
CA ILE A 67 -4.32 14.72 4.65
C ILE A 67 -3.30 14.30 3.60
N ALA A 68 -2.62 15.28 3.01
CA ALA A 68 -1.57 15.06 2.02
C ALA A 68 -0.29 15.82 2.42
N PRO A 69 0.77 15.11 2.85
CA PRO A 69 2.09 15.69 3.02
C PRO A 69 2.70 16.12 1.68
N ALA A 70 3.44 17.22 1.67
CA ALA A 70 4.16 17.74 0.52
C ALA A 70 5.57 18.19 0.94
N TYR A 71 6.58 17.82 0.15
CA TYR A 71 7.96 18.29 0.30
C TYR A 71 8.59 18.44 -1.08
N ASN A 72 8.95 19.67 -1.45
CA ASN A 72 9.51 20.01 -2.75
C ASN A 72 8.64 19.57 -3.95
N GLU A 73 7.36 19.93 -3.90
CA GLU A 73 6.33 19.55 -4.89
C GLU A 73 5.92 20.75 -5.78
N GLY A 74 6.74 21.80 -5.86
CA GLY A 74 6.38 23.06 -6.51
C GLY A 74 5.93 22.92 -7.97
N ALA A 75 6.38 21.89 -8.68
CA ALA A 75 6.02 21.63 -10.07
C ALA A 75 4.54 21.18 -10.26
N THR A 76 3.98 20.46 -9.29
CA THR A 76 2.70 19.72 -9.41
C THR A 76 1.69 20.10 -8.33
N ILE A 77 2.12 20.79 -7.27
CA ILE A 77 1.30 21.06 -6.08
C ILE A 77 -0.05 21.72 -6.40
N VAL A 78 -0.07 22.68 -7.32
CA VAL A 78 -1.31 23.41 -7.67
C VAL A 78 -2.36 22.49 -8.29
N SER A 79 -2.00 21.72 -9.32
CA SER A 79 -2.93 20.78 -9.96
C SER A 79 -3.40 19.69 -9.01
N ASN A 80 -2.49 19.21 -8.16
CA ASN A 80 -2.77 18.16 -7.19
C ASN A 80 -3.77 18.62 -6.12
N VAL A 81 -3.59 19.84 -5.58
CA VAL A 81 -4.54 20.41 -4.61
C VAL A 81 -5.90 20.67 -5.24
N LYS A 82 -5.96 21.16 -6.49
CA LYS A 82 -7.22 21.32 -7.23
C LYS A 82 -7.94 19.98 -7.42
N SER A 83 -7.20 18.92 -7.73
CA SER A 83 -7.72 17.55 -7.83
C SER A 83 -8.29 17.07 -6.49
N LEU A 84 -7.59 17.23 -5.37
CA LEU A 84 -8.10 16.84 -4.05
C LEU A 84 -9.34 17.64 -3.62
N LEU A 85 -9.42 18.93 -3.95
CA LEU A 85 -10.58 19.78 -3.66
C LEU A 85 -11.82 19.40 -4.49
N SER A 86 -11.63 18.72 -5.62
CA SER A 86 -12.72 18.28 -6.51
C SER A 86 -13.42 16.98 -6.07
N LEU A 87 -12.93 16.34 -5.01
CA LEU A 87 -13.52 15.11 -4.47
C LEU A 87 -15.00 15.33 -4.10
N THR A 88 -15.83 14.34 -4.40
CA THR A 88 -17.28 14.42 -4.20
C THR A 88 -17.64 13.83 -2.85
N TYR A 89 -17.72 14.69 -1.84
CA TYR A 89 -18.24 14.37 -0.51
C TYR A 89 -18.84 15.62 0.14
N PRO A 90 -19.96 15.54 0.88
CA PRO A 90 -20.56 16.71 1.49
C PRO A 90 -19.68 17.33 2.59
N ASN A 91 -19.21 16.50 3.53
CA ASN A 91 -18.57 16.94 4.77
C ASN A 91 -17.09 16.55 4.80
N PHE A 92 -16.26 17.25 4.02
CA PHE A 92 -14.81 17.02 4.03
C PHE A 92 -14.00 18.32 3.97
N GLU A 93 -12.74 18.18 4.37
CA GLU A 93 -11.68 19.18 4.19
C GLU A 93 -10.42 18.54 3.59
N VAL A 94 -9.57 19.36 3.00
CA VAL A 94 -8.26 18.98 2.46
C VAL A 94 -7.20 19.72 3.27
N ILE A 95 -6.26 18.96 3.83
CA ILE A 95 -5.15 19.44 4.66
C ILE A 95 -3.86 19.12 3.92
N ILE A 96 -3.20 20.15 3.41
CA ILE A 96 -1.88 20.03 2.80
C ILE A 96 -0.84 20.37 3.86
N VAL A 97 0.10 19.48 4.11
CA VAL A 97 1.16 19.70 5.09
C VAL A 97 2.47 19.96 4.36
N ASN A 98 2.90 21.21 4.32
CA ASN A 98 4.21 21.59 3.79
C ASN A 98 5.29 21.19 4.81
N ASP A 99 6.04 20.12 4.52
CA ASP A 99 7.06 19.55 5.42
C ASP A 99 8.40 20.29 5.33
N GLY A 100 8.36 21.63 5.42
CA GLY A 100 9.54 22.47 5.34
C GLY A 100 10.24 22.40 3.97
N SER A 101 9.45 22.50 2.89
CA SER A 101 9.98 22.58 1.52
C SER A 101 10.98 23.72 1.37
N VAL A 102 11.99 23.50 0.53
CA VAL A 102 13.05 24.47 0.22
C VAL A 102 12.89 25.10 -1.16
N ASP A 103 11.90 24.63 -1.93
CA ASP A 103 11.49 25.19 -3.22
C ASP A 103 10.29 26.15 -3.06
N ASP A 104 9.67 26.52 -4.19
CA ASP A 104 8.53 27.44 -4.26
C ASP A 104 7.17 26.78 -3.92
N THR A 105 7.14 25.59 -3.30
CA THR A 105 5.89 24.86 -2.98
C THR A 105 4.93 25.71 -2.15
N LEU A 106 5.40 26.27 -1.02
CA LEU A 106 4.55 27.05 -0.12
C LEU A 106 4.11 28.37 -0.77
N GLU A 107 5.01 29.03 -1.50
CA GLU A 107 4.73 30.30 -2.19
C GLU A 107 3.64 30.13 -3.25
N LYS A 108 3.71 29.04 -4.03
CA LYS A 108 2.67 28.68 -5.00
C LYS A 108 1.33 28.39 -4.33
N LEU A 109 1.33 27.65 -3.21
CA LEU A 109 0.11 27.41 -2.43
C LEU A 109 -0.52 28.73 -1.97
N ILE A 110 0.28 29.63 -1.39
CA ILE A 110 -0.19 30.93 -0.88
C ILE A 110 -0.77 31.78 -2.01
N ARG A 111 -0.04 31.91 -3.12
CA ARG A 111 -0.42 32.76 -4.24
C ARG A 111 -1.67 32.25 -4.97
N GLU A 112 -1.69 30.97 -5.33
CA GLU A 112 -2.76 30.41 -6.16
C GLU A 112 -4.09 30.28 -5.39
N PHE A 113 -4.01 29.87 -4.12
CA PHE A 113 -5.20 29.63 -3.30
C PHE A 113 -5.53 30.81 -2.37
N GLN A 114 -4.90 31.98 -2.57
CA GLN A 114 -5.15 33.21 -1.82
C GLN A 114 -5.11 32.97 -0.30
N LEU A 115 -4.09 32.26 0.15
CA LEU A 115 -3.99 31.83 1.54
C LEU A 115 -3.46 32.96 2.42
N VAL A 116 -4.09 33.12 3.57
CA VAL A 116 -3.60 33.98 4.65
C VAL A 116 -3.33 33.14 5.89
N GLN A 117 -2.30 33.50 6.65
CA GLN A 117 -2.04 32.87 7.93
C GLN A 117 -3.19 33.19 8.89
N VAL A 118 -3.66 32.20 9.63
CA VAL A 118 -4.77 32.34 10.57
C VAL A 118 -4.36 31.87 11.96
N ASP A 119 -4.96 32.49 12.98
CA ASP A 119 -4.91 31.96 14.34
C ASP A 119 -5.69 30.64 14.37
N PHE A 120 -4.96 29.55 14.58
CA PHE A 120 -5.52 28.20 14.58
C PHE A 120 -5.27 27.55 15.94
N TYR A 121 -6.34 27.02 16.54
CA TYR A 121 -6.22 26.25 17.77
C TYR A 121 -5.59 24.88 17.48
N TYR A 122 -4.27 24.81 17.61
CA TYR A 122 -3.50 23.60 17.39
C TYR A 122 -3.22 22.88 18.71
N LYS A 123 -3.89 21.75 18.92
CA LYS A 123 -3.62 20.86 20.04
C LYS A 123 -2.75 19.69 19.58
N GLU A 124 -1.48 19.71 19.95
CA GLU A 124 -0.56 18.61 19.67
C GLU A 124 -0.96 17.37 20.48
N LYS A 125 -1.63 16.40 19.83
CA LYS A 125 -2.00 15.11 20.43
C LYS A 125 -0.98 14.03 20.10
N ILE A 126 -0.36 14.15 18.93
CA ILE A 126 0.76 13.32 18.47
C ILE A 126 1.96 14.24 18.33
N LYS A 127 3.10 13.88 18.92
CA LYS A 127 4.31 14.71 18.85
C LYS A 127 4.82 14.84 17.41
N THR A 128 5.11 16.06 16.96
CA THR A 128 5.70 16.34 15.64
C THR A 128 6.84 17.35 15.74
N ARG A 129 7.50 17.64 14.62
CA ARG A 129 8.28 18.87 14.51
C ARG A 129 7.39 20.11 14.62
N LYS A 130 8.01 21.24 14.92
CA LYS A 130 7.33 22.51 15.18
C LYS A 130 6.51 22.91 13.95
N VAL A 131 5.21 23.14 14.17
CA VAL A 131 4.33 23.77 13.20
C VAL A 131 4.57 25.29 13.25
N ARG A 132 4.84 25.88 12.09
CA ARG A 132 5.14 27.31 11.92
C ARG A 132 3.87 28.13 11.77
N GLY A 133 2.85 27.58 11.11
CA GLY A 133 1.58 28.26 10.94
C GLY A 133 0.54 27.44 10.19
N HIS A 134 -0.70 27.90 10.29
CA HIS A 134 -1.85 27.40 9.56
C HIS A 134 -2.36 28.48 8.63
N TYR A 135 -2.75 28.11 7.42
CA TYR A 135 -3.20 29.03 6.40
C TYR A 135 -4.55 28.58 5.85
N LYS A 136 -5.43 29.55 5.62
CA LYS A 136 -6.74 29.36 5.00
C LYS A 136 -6.92 30.33 3.86
N SER A 137 -7.68 29.90 2.85
CA SER A 137 -8.05 30.74 1.71
C SER A 137 -9.03 31.83 2.13
N THR A 138 -8.82 33.05 1.64
CA THR A 138 -9.82 34.13 1.68
C THR A 138 -10.91 33.94 0.62
N ASN A 139 -10.64 33.18 -0.44
CA ASN A 139 -11.61 32.80 -1.45
C ASN A 139 -12.52 31.66 -0.96
N PRO A 140 -13.85 31.85 -0.90
CA PRO A 140 -14.82 30.83 -0.47
C PRO A 140 -14.78 29.53 -1.28
N ILE A 141 -14.36 29.57 -2.55
CA ILE A 141 -14.24 28.38 -3.40
C ILE A 141 -13.27 27.36 -2.78
N TYR A 142 -12.24 27.84 -2.10
CA TYR A 142 -11.24 27.00 -1.44
C TYR A 142 -11.44 26.93 0.08
N ALA A 143 -12.65 27.18 0.60
CA ALA A 143 -12.94 27.12 2.03
C ALA A 143 -12.68 25.76 2.69
N LYS A 144 -12.61 24.68 1.88
CA LYS A 144 -12.26 23.33 2.32
C LYS A 144 -10.75 23.10 2.46
N LEU A 145 -9.90 24.03 1.99
CA LEU A 145 -8.45 23.90 2.05
C LEU A 145 -7.88 24.48 3.35
N LEU A 146 -7.05 23.68 4.01
CA LEU A 146 -6.16 24.09 5.08
C LEU A 146 -4.73 23.75 4.67
N VAL A 147 -3.81 24.71 4.79
CA VAL A 147 -2.38 24.44 4.63
C VAL A 147 -1.68 24.56 5.98
N VAL A 148 -0.83 23.60 6.31
CA VAL A 148 -0.04 23.55 7.53
C VAL A 148 1.42 23.65 7.14
N ASP A 149 2.10 24.72 7.54
CA ASP A 149 3.54 24.86 7.38
C ASP A 149 4.27 24.40 8.64
N LYS A 150 5.34 23.61 8.49
CA LYS A 150 6.13 23.09 9.61
C LYS A 150 7.60 22.97 9.26
N GLU A 151 8.43 22.81 10.29
CA GLU A 151 9.82 22.42 10.12
C GLU A 151 9.92 20.99 9.60
N ASN A 152 10.88 20.70 8.71
CA ASN A 152 11.02 19.40 8.06
C ASN A 152 11.23 18.25 9.06
N GLY A 153 10.36 17.24 8.98
CA GLY A 153 10.36 16.07 9.85
C GLY A 153 11.30 14.93 9.43
N LYS A 154 11.90 15.02 8.23
CA LYS A 154 12.67 13.97 7.55
C LYS A 154 11.91 12.65 7.35
N SER A 155 10.59 12.68 7.53
CA SER A 155 9.72 11.54 7.37
C SER A 155 8.31 11.99 7.03
N LYS A 156 7.69 11.30 6.06
CA LYS A 156 6.28 11.50 5.72
C LYS A 156 5.38 11.37 6.94
N ALA A 157 5.69 10.42 7.83
CA ALA A 157 4.96 10.17 9.07
C ALA A 157 4.85 11.41 9.99
N ASP A 158 5.92 12.19 10.14
CA ASP A 158 5.90 13.40 10.99
C ASP A 158 4.96 14.48 10.41
N ALA A 159 5.00 14.67 9.08
CA ALA A 159 4.08 15.56 8.39
C ALA A 159 2.62 15.06 8.43
N SER A 160 2.38 13.77 8.19
CA SER A 160 1.06 13.16 8.33
C SER A 160 0.47 13.38 9.73
N ASN A 161 1.28 13.24 10.78
CA ASN A 161 0.86 13.48 12.16
C ASN A 161 0.48 14.95 12.41
N ALA A 162 1.20 15.91 11.83
CA ALA A 162 0.87 17.32 11.94
C ALA A 162 -0.49 17.62 11.29
N GLY A 163 -0.77 16.95 10.17
CA GLY A 163 -2.09 16.92 9.54
C GLY A 163 -3.15 16.31 10.44
N ILE A 164 -2.88 15.18 11.12
CA ILE A 164 -3.83 14.51 12.03
C ILE A 164 -4.16 15.42 13.23
N ASN A 165 -3.18 16.10 13.80
CA ASN A 165 -3.40 17.08 14.88
C ASN A 165 -4.26 18.26 14.43
N SER A 166 -4.16 18.65 13.15
CA SER A 166 -4.91 19.76 12.55
C SER A 166 -6.29 19.36 12.02
N ALA A 167 -6.57 18.06 11.88
CA ALA A 167 -7.81 17.54 11.34
C ALA A 167 -9.00 17.74 12.28
N LYS A 168 -10.10 18.31 11.78
CA LYS A 168 -11.31 18.52 12.60
C LYS A 168 -12.23 17.29 12.64
N HIS A 169 -12.22 16.47 11.60
CA HIS A 169 -13.20 15.39 11.43
C HIS A 169 -12.82 14.07 12.12
N PRO A 170 -13.80 13.20 12.45
CA PRO A 170 -13.55 11.93 13.13
C PRO A 170 -12.81 10.89 12.27
N LEU A 171 -12.89 10.99 10.94
CA LEU A 171 -12.12 10.17 10.01
C LEU A 171 -11.06 11.02 9.32
N PHE A 172 -9.93 10.41 8.99
CA PHE A 172 -8.95 11.01 8.08
C PHE A 172 -8.55 10.04 6.99
N LEU A 173 -8.35 10.58 5.78
CA LEU A 173 -7.80 9.89 4.62
C LEU A 173 -6.36 10.35 4.43
N CYS A 174 -5.39 9.47 4.63
CA CYS A 174 -3.99 9.76 4.34
C CYS A 174 -3.67 9.36 2.89
N THR A 175 -3.10 10.28 2.14
CA THR A 175 -2.67 10.08 0.75
C THR A 175 -1.38 10.86 0.47
N ASP A 176 -0.71 10.54 -0.63
CA ASP A 176 0.37 11.39 -1.14
C ASP A 176 -0.22 12.51 -1.98
N VAL A 177 0.44 13.67 -2.02
CA VAL A 177 -0.09 14.79 -2.82
C VAL A 177 -0.01 14.51 -4.32
N ASP A 178 0.89 13.62 -4.76
CA ASP A 178 1.02 13.17 -6.16
C ASP A 178 0.04 12.05 -6.57
N CYS A 179 -0.78 11.56 -5.63
CA CYS A 179 -1.80 10.55 -5.91
C CYS A 179 -3.02 11.17 -6.60
N ILE A 180 -3.48 10.54 -7.67
CA ILE A 180 -4.70 10.92 -8.37
C ILE A 180 -5.84 10.06 -7.84
N LEU A 181 -6.75 10.70 -7.10
CA LEU A 181 -7.90 10.03 -6.49
C LEU A 181 -9.13 10.08 -7.40
N LYS A 182 -9.91 9.01 -7.43
CA LYS A 182 -11.24 9.01 -8.07
C LYS A 182 -12.17 9.95 -7.30
N LYS A 183 -13.07 10.66 -8.01
CA LYS A 183 -13.99 11.64 -7.38
C LYS A 183 -14.82 11.06 -6.23
N ASP A 184 -15.21 9.80 -6.31
CA ASP A 184 -16.01 9.07 -5.31
C ASP A 184 -15.18 8.34 -4.24
N THR A 185 -13.86 8.62 -4.14
CA THR A 185 -12.96 7.92 -3.21
C THR A 185 -13.40 8.04 -1.76
N ILE A 186 -13.74 9.25 -1.30
CA ILE A 186 -14.10 9.51 0.10
C ILE A 186 -15.36 8.73 0.46
N ILE A 187 -16.41 8.80 -0.37
CA ILE A 187 -17.69 8.13 -0.07
C ILE A 187 -17.51 6.62 0.04
N LYS A 188 -16.73 6.02 -0.88
CA LYS A 188 -16.45 4.58 -0.85
C LYS A 188 -15.69 4.16 0.39
N LEU A 189 -14.62 4.87 0.74
CA LEU A 189 -13.80 4.54 1.91
C LEU A 189 -14.52 4.80 3.24
N ALA A 190 -15.42 5.79 3.29
CA ALA A 190 -16.21 6.12 4.48
C ALA A 190 -17.38 5.15 4.71
N LYS A 191 -17.97 4.59 3.64
CA LYS A 191 -19.14 3.70 3.71
C LYS A 191 -18.98 2.52 4.70
N PRO A 192 -17.85 1.79 4.74
CA PRO A 192 -17.65 0.76 5.76
C PRO A 192 -17.72 1.25 7.22
N PHE A 193 -17.30 2.49 7.51
CA PHE A 193 -17.39 3.05 8.87
C PHE A 193 -18.83 3.32 9.30
N MET A 194 -19.73 3.53 8.34
CA MET A 194 -21.14 3.82 8.57
C MET A 194 -22.00 2.55 8.62
N GLU A 195 -21.71 1.58 7.76
CA GLU A 195 -22.55 0.38 7.58
C GLU A 195 -22.18 -0.77 8.51
N SER A 196 -20.96 -0.78 9.07
CA SER A 196 -20.51 -1.92 9.86
C SER A 196 -21.10 -1.96 11.26
N LYS A 197 -21.58 -3.14 11.66
CA LYS A 197 -21.98 -3.43 13.04
C LYS A 197 -20.83 -3.39 14.05
N ARG A 198 -19.57 -3.48 13.58
CA ARG A 198 -18.37 -3.40 14.42
C ARG A 198 -17.66 -2.09 14.12
N LYS A 199 -17.01 -1.49 15.12
CA LYS A 199 -16.19 -0.30 14.91
C LYS A 199 -15.14 -0.57 13.83
N VAL A 200 -15.24 0.14 12.71
CA VAL A 200 -14.19 0.11 11.68
C VAL A 200 -13.10 1.07 12.12
N ILE A 201 -11.86 0.59 12.14
CA ILE A 201 -10.71 1.43 12.54
C ILE A 201 -9.88 1.87 11.32
N ALA A 202 -9.97 1.14 10.22
CA ALA A 202 -9.33 1.51 8.96
C ALA A 202 -10.03 0.86 7.75
N THR A 203 -9.99 1.57 6.62
CA THR A 203 -10.43 1.10 5.30
C THR A 203 -9.36 1.42 4.26
N GLY A 204 -9.06 0.47 3.38
CA GLY A 204 -8.24 0.68 2.18
C GLY A 204 -8.96 0.29 0.89
N ALA A 205 -8.38 0.63 -0.25
CA ALA A 205 -8.86 0.22 -1.57
C ALA A 205 -7.70 0.03 -2.55
N GLY A 206 -8.01 -0.44 -3.76
CA GLY A 206 -7.03 -0.68 -4.82
C GLY A 206 -6.30 0.59 -5.24
N ILE A 207 -4.97 0.45 -5.37
CA ILE A 207 -4.10 1.45 -5.98
C ILE A 207 -3.65 0.93 -7.35
N ARG A 208 -3.42 1.83 -8.30
CA ARG A 208 -2.98 1.53 -9.67
C ARG A 208 -1.86 2.47 -10.07
N ILE A 209 -1.21 2.17 -11.19
CA ILE A 209 -0.05 2.92 -11.66
C ILE A 209 -0.45 4.04 -12.61
N SER A 210 0.08 5.24 -12.40
CA SER A 210 -0.18 6.41 -13.24
C SER A 210 0.87 6.67 -14.33
N ASN A 211 2.02 6.00 -14.34
CA ASN A 211 3.19 6.32 -15.18
C ASN A 211 2.94 6.44 -16.69
N SER A 212 1.88 5.84 -17.23
CA SER A 212 1.51 5.97 -18.65
C SER A 212 0.06 6.39 -18.86
N CYS A 213 -0.65 6.74 -17.78
CA CYS A 213 -2.01 7.23 -17.84
C CYS A 213 -2.04 8.67 -18.37
N GLU A 214 -3.13 9.01 -19.04
CA GLU A 214 -3.39 10.38 -19.47
C GLU A 214 -4.00 11.16 -18.30
N VAL A 215 -3.32 12.24 -17.89
CA VAL A 215 -3.70 13.06 -16.75
C VAL A 215 -3.74 14.51 -17.18
N LYS A 216 -4.85 15.19 -16.91
CA LYS A 216 -5.05 16.60 -17.24
C LYS A 216 -5.50 17.35 -15.99
N ASP A 217 -4.79 18.41 -15.62
CA ASP A 217 -5.09 19.25 -14.44
C ASP A 217 -5.23 18.46 -13.12
N GLY A 218 -4.47 17.38 -12.96
CA GLY A 218 -4.53 16.49 -11.78
C GLY A 218 -5.67 15.48 -11.81
N PHE A 219 -6.42 15.40 -12.92
CA PHE A 219 -7.49 14.42 -13.14
C PHE A 219 -7.05 13.32 -14.09
N LEU A 220 -7.38 12.09 -13.73
CA LEU A 220 -7.21 10.93 -14.59
C LEU A 220 -8.23 10.97 -15.74
N VAL A 221 -7.75 11.14 -16.97
CA VAL A 221 -8.59 11.16 -18.18
C VAL A 221 -8.74 9.75 -18.72
N LYS A 222 -7.63 9.02 -18.83
CA LYS A 222 -7.59 7.69 -19.39
C LYS A 222 -6.53 6.83 -18.73
N VAL A 223 -6.91 5.59 -18.43
CA VAL A 223 -6.02 4.60 -17.82
C VAL A 223 -5.35 3.78 -18.92
N HIS A 224 -4.04 3.66 -18.81
CA HIS A 224 -3.22 2.86 -19.71
C HIS A 224 -2.34 1.91 -18.93
N PHE A 225 -2.17 0.70 -19.47
CA PHE A 225 -1.15 -0.20 -18.97
C PHE A 225 0.25 0.42 -19.16
N PRO A 226 1.14 0.38 -18.13
CA PRO A 226 2.44 1.03 -18.22
C PRO A 226 3.29 0.57 -19.41
N THR A 227 4.01 1.50 -20.03
CA THR A 227 4.98 1.17 -21.09
C THR A 227 6.33 0.76 -20.51
N ASN A 228 6.71 1.31 -19.35
CA ASN A 228 7.97 1.02 -18.68
C ASN A 228 8.03 -0.41 -18.11
N TRP A 229 9.15 -1.10 -18.33
CA TRP A 229 9.37 -2.49 -17.93
C TRP A 229 9.08 -2.80 -16.46
N TYR A 230 9.60 -2.00 -15.53
CA TYR A 230 9.42 -2.24 -14.08
C TYR A 230 8.02 -1.88 -13.60
N ALA A 231 7.45 -0.80 -14.16
CA ALA A 231 6.08 -0.40 -13.86
C ALA A 231 5.06 -1.47 -14.29
N ARG A 232 5.29 -2.17 -15.41
CA ARG A 232 4.44 -3.28 -15.87
C ARG A 232 4.33 -4.41 -14.85
N PHE A 233 5.46 -4.85 -14.31
CA PHE A 233 5.47 -5.91 -13.30
C PHE A 233 4.83 -5.47 -11.99
N GLN A 234 5.05 -4.21 -11.59
CA GLN A 234 4.43 -3.67 -10.39
C GLN A 234 2.90 -3.57 -10.54
N GLU A 235 2.39 -3.26 -11.74
CA GLU A 235 0.95 -3.29 -12.04
C GLU A 235 0.39 -4.69 -11.86
N LEU A 236 1.06 -5.69 -12.43
CA LEU A 236 0.68 -7.10 -12.31
C LEU A 236 0.65 -7.56 -10.84
N GLU A 237 1.66 -7.17 -10.06
CA GLU A 237 1.72 -7.45 -8.62
C GLU A 237 0.55 -6.80 -7.87
N TYR A 238 0.20 -5.54 -8.20
CA TYR A 238 -0.88 -4.81 -7.56
C TYR A 238 -2.25 -5.45 -7.85
N VAL A 239 -2.50 -5.83 -9.10
CA VAL A 239 -3.71 -6.56 -9.49
C VAL A 239 -3.86 -7.83 -8.64
N ARG A 240 -2.81 -8.64 -8.56
CA ARG A 240 -2.79 -9.88 -7.77
C ARG A 240 -2.95 -9.61 -6.27
N ALA A 241 -2.15 -8.70 -5.70
CA ALA A 241 -2.13 -8.45 -4.27
C ALA A 241 -3.44 -7.84 -3.73
N PHE A 242 -4.08 -6.96 -4.51
CA PHE A 242 -5.30 -6.27 -4.06
C PHE A 242 -6.55 -7.12 -4.22
N LEU A 243 -6.69 -7.83 -5.36
CA LEU A 243 -7.84 -8.72 -5.56
C LEU A 243 -7.74 -9.97 -4.71
N PHE A 244 -6.62 -10.69 -4.70
CA PHE A 244 -6.53 -11.94 -3.96
C PHE A 244 -6.12 -11.75 -2.50
N GLY A 245 -5.07 -10.98 -2.25
CA GLY A 245 -4.53 -10.81 -0.90
C GLY A 245 -5.43 -9.98 0.00
N ARG A 246 -5.55 -8.68 -0.29
CA ARG A 246 -6.21 -7.71 0.61
C ARG A 246 -7.69 -8.01 0.84
N MET A 247 -8.42 -8.45 -0.18
CA MET A 247 -9.83 -8.83 -0.05
C MET A 247 -10.03 -10.06 0.85
N ALA A 248 -9.22 -11.10 0.68
CA ALA A 248 -9.31 -12.30 1.50
C ALA A 248 -9.00 -11.98 2.98
N TRP A 249 -7.91 -11.26 3.23
CA TRP A 249 -7.51 -10.84 4.57
C TRP A 249 -8.56 -9.95 5.24
N SER A 250 -9.24 -9.07 4.49
CA SER A 250 -10.34 -8.25 5.00
C SER A 250 -11.51 -9.09 5.56
N GLN A 251 -11.86 -10.23 4.95
CA GLN A 251 -12.97 -11.08 5.41
C GLN A 251 -12.74 -11.66 6.81
N ILE A 252 -11.51 -12.07 7.09
CA ILE A 252 -11.14 -12.67 8.37
C ILE A 252 -10.60 -11.65 9.39
N ASN A 253 -10.74 -10.35 9.09
CA ASN A 253 -10.16 -9.24 9.86
C ASN A 253 -8.66 -9.44 10.08
N GLY A 254 -7.94 -9.85 9.03
CA GLY A 254 -6.51 -10.14 9.04
C GLY A 254 -5.62 -9.17 8.27
N LEU A 255 -6.18 -8.07 7.78
CA LEU A 255 -5.40 -7.03 7.12
C LEU A 255 -4.45 -6.34 8.12
N LEU A 256 -3.13 -6.42 7.89
CA LEU A 256 -2.11 -5.61 8.59
C LEU A 256 -1.65 -4.39 7.81
N LEU A 257 -1.98 -4.30 6.52
CA LEU A 257 -1.54 -3.21 5.67
C LEU A 257 -2.76 -2.54 5.01
N VAL A 258 -2.95 -1.28 5.35
CA VAL A 258 -3.77 -0.33 4.58
C VAL A 258 -2.78 0.69 4.03
N SER A 259 -2.65 0.79 2.71
CA SER A 259 -1.58 1.58 2.07
C SER A 259 -1.54 3.03 2.57
N GLY A 260 -0.35 3.52 2.90
CA GLY A 260 -0.12 4.93 3.23
C GLY A 260 -0.39 5.93 2.08
N GLY A 261 -0.59 5.44 0.85
CA GLY A 261 -1.02 6.26 -0.29
C GLY A 261 -2.55 6.35 -0.46
N LEU A 262 -3.31 5.45 0.16
CA LEU A 262 -4.77 5.43 0.12
C LEU A 262 -5.35 4.69 1.34
N GLY A 263 -5.30 5.33 2.50
CA GLY A 263 -5.80 4.75 3.74
C GLY A 263 -6.72 5.69 4.50
N MET A 264 -7.94 5.25 4.79
CA MET A 264 -8.86 5.96 5.67
C MET A 264 -8.86 5.34 7.07
N PHE A 265 -8.80 6.16 8.10
CA PHE A 265 -8.62 5.71 9.48
C PHE A 265 -9.56 6.43 10.44
N ASP A 266 -9.94 5.74 11.52
CA ASP A 266 -10.56 6.38 12.68
C ASP A 266 -9.50 7.23 13.41
N LYS A 267 -9.75 8.54 13.48
CA LYS A 267 -8.79 9.53 14.01
C LYS A 267 -8.49 9.29 15.48
N GLU A 268 -9.50 8.98 16.29
CA GLU A 268 -9.33 8.78 17.72
C GLU A 268 -8.50 7.53 18.01
N VAL A 269 -8.77 6.43 17.31
CA VAL A 269 -7.99 5.19 17.45
C VAL A 269 -6.55 5.40 16.97
N ALA A 270 -6.34 6.13 15.88
CA ALA A 270 -4.99 6.43 15.40
C ALA A 270 -4.21 7.30 16.40
N ILE A 271 -4.84 8.33 16.97
CA ILE A 271 -4.24 9.17 18.02
C ILE A 271 -3.94 8.34 19.28
N ALA A 272 -4.89 7.52 19.73
CA ALA A 272 -4.71 6.67 20.90
C ALA A 272 -3.61 5.61 20.71
N ALA A 273 -3.40 5.17 19.46
CA ALA A 273 -2.29 4.31 19.09
C ALA A 273 -0.94 5.06 19.05
N GLY A 274 -0.94 6.40 18.98
CA GLY A 274 0.25 7.26 18.94
C GLY A 274 0.57 7.88 17.58
N GLY A 275 -0.36 7.89 16.62
CA GLY A 275 -0.15 8.40 15.26
C GLY A 275 0.84 7.57 14.44
N TYR A 276 1.27 8.05 13.27
CA TYR A 276 2.32 7.39 12.49
C TYR A 276 3.66 7.47 13.20
N TRP A 277 4.37 6.35 13.36
CA TRP A 277 5.66 6.37 14.02
C TRP A 277 6.76 6.81 13.05
N HIS A 278 7.37 7.98 13.31
CA HIS A 278 8.35 8.62 12.41
C HIS A 278 9.64 7.83 12.15
N LYS A 279 9.95 6.82 12.97
CA LYS A 279 11.09 5.91 12.75
C LYS A 279 10.72 4.63 12.02
N SER A 280 9.44 4.42 11.73
CA SER A 280 8.97 3.25 10.97
C SER A 280 9.34 3.41 9.50
N LEU A 281 9.74 2.29 8.88
CA LEU A 281 10.00 2.21 7.43
C LEU A 281 8.80 1.69 6.64
N GLY A 282 7.83 1.11 7.35
CA GLY A 282 6.49 0.76 6.88
C GLY A 282 5.47 1.36 7.85
N GLU A 283 5.39 2.69 7.85
CA GLU A 283 4.62 3.48 8.82
C GLU A 283 3.12 3.12 8.86
N ASP A 284 2.59 2.67 7.72
CA ASP A 284 1.22 2.27 7.55
C ASP A 284 0.91 0.89 8.15
N MET A 285 1.76 -0.11 7.88
CA MET A 285 1.68 -1.44 8.50
C MET A 285 1.83 -1.36 10.02
N GLU A 286 2.80 -0.55 10.46
CA GLU A 286 3.14 -0.38 11.86
C GLU A 286 2.02 0.34 12.63
N LEU A 287 1.43 1.40 12.05
CA LEU A 287 0.26 2.07 12.62
C LEU A 287 -0.92 1.11 12.76
N ILE A 288 -1.26 0.35 11.72
CA ILE A 288 -2.35 -0.63 11.77
C ILE A 288 -2.11 -1.67 12.87
N THR A 289 -0.86 -2.14 13.02
CA THR A 289 -0.50 -3.12 14.05
C THR A 289 -0.69 -2.54 15.45
N ARG A 290 -0.27 -1.29 15.70
CA ARG A 290 -0.53 -0.59 16.97
C ARG A 290 -2.00 -0.30 17.22
N MET A 291 -2.76 0.14 16.21
CA MET A 291 -4.21 0.36 16.34
C MET A 291 -4.92 -0.95 16.71
N ARG A 292 -4.58 -2.07 16.07
CA ARG A 292 -5.07 -3.40 16.46
C ARG A 292 -4.74 -3.72 17.91
N LYS A 293 -3.48 -3.57 18.30
CA LYS A 293 -3.01 -3.81 19.66
C LYS A 293 -3.82 -2.99 20.68
N TYR A 294 -4.02 -1.70 20.43
CA TYR A 294 -4.85 -0.82 21.26
C TYR A 294 -6.30 -1.33 21.39
N MET A 295 -6.93 -1.75 20.30
CA MET A 295 -8.29 -2.30 20.35
C MET A 295 -8.38 -3.59 21.16
N TYR A 296 -7.39 -4.48 21.08
CA TYR A 296 -7.30 -5.66 21.94
C TYR A 296 -7.05 -5.29 23.41
N ASP A 297 -6.12 -4.38 23.67
CA ASP A 297 -5.75 -3.94 25.01
C ASP A 297 -6.94 -3.27 25.73
N THR A 298 -7.80 -2.57 24.98
CA THR A 298 -9.05 -1.94 25.47
C THR A 298 -10.30 -2.81 25.32
N LYS A 299 -10.15 -4.08 24.89
CA LYS A 299 -11.23 -5.06 24.70
C LYS A 299 -12.37 -4.61 23.77
N GLN A 300 -12.09 -3.73 22.81
CA GLN A 300 -13.07 -3.24 21.86
C GLN A 300 -13.14 -4.12 20.62
N LYS A 301 -14.35 -4.51 20.21
CA LYS A 301 -14.55 -5.25 18.95
C LYS A 301 -14.35 -4.30 17.78
N PHE A 302 -13.48 -4.68 16.85
CA PHE A 302 -13.13 -3.85 15.70
C PHE A 302 -13.14 -4.64 14.39
N SER A 303 -13.05 -3.90 13.28
CA SER A 303 -12.70 -4.47 11.99
C SER A 303 -11.87 -3.51 11.13
N ILE A 304 -11.08 -4.09 10.23
CA ILE A 304 -10.37 -3.40 9.16
C ILE A 304 -10.95 -3.90 7.85
N LYS A 305 -11.27 -2.97 6.95
CA LYS A 305 -11.96 -3.27 5.69
C LYS A 305 -11.12 -2.91 4.49
N TYR A 306 -11.38 -3.61 3.40
CA TYR A 306 -10.76 -3.37 2.11
C TYR A 306 -11.84 -3.41 1.03
N ILE A 307 -11.77 -2.46 0.11
CA ILE A 307 -12.70 -2.30 -1.00
C ILE A 307 -12.00 -2.81 -2.27
N PRO A 308 -12.64 -3.66 -3.08
CA PRO A 308 -12.00 -4.24 -4.25
C PRO A 308 -11.80 -3.27 -5.41
N GLU A 309 -12.42 -2.08 -5.37
CA GLU A 309 -12.30 -1.05 -6.40
C GLU A 309 -10.94 -0.34 -6.38
N SER A 310 -10.43 0.01 -7.56
CA SER A 310 -9.30 0.92 -7.73
C SER A 310 -9.75 2.37 -7.59
N LEU A 311 -9.20 3.08 -6.59
CA LEU A 311 -9.61 4.46 -6.26
C LEU A 311 -8.45 5.47 -6.31
N CYS A 312 -7.22 5.01 -6.52
CA CYS A 312 -6.04 5.86 -6.52
C CYS A 312 -5.03 5.42 -7.58
N TRP A 313 -4.45 6.38 -8.28
CA TRP A 313 -3.37 6.18 -9.24
C TRP A 313 -2.12 6.94 -8.77
N THR A 314 -0.98 6.26 -8.74
CA THR A 314 0.29 6.84 -8.23
C THR A 314 1.46 6.46 -9.14
N GLU A 315 2.49 7.32 -9.17
CA GLU A 315 3.71 7.02 -9.91
C GLU A 315 4.53 5.98 -9.16
N VAL A 316 5.08 5.00 -9.90
CA VAL A 316 5.97 3.97 -9.36
C VAL A 316 7.37 4.04 -10.00
N PRO A 317 8.37 3.35 -9.42
CA PRO A 317 9.74 3.35 -9.94
C PRO A 317 9.85 2.92 -11.40
N ALA A 318 10.47 3.75 -12.23
CA ALA A 318 10.69 3.48 -13.66
C ALA A 318 12.04 2.77 -13.96
N ASN A 319 12.89 2.53 -12.95
CA ASN A 319 14.17 1.84 -13.13
C ASN A 319 14.51 0.94 -11.93
N ALA A 320 15.40 -0.04 -12.17
CA ALA A 320 15.78 -1.05 -11.19
C ALA A 320 16.35 -0.45 -9.89
N GLN A 321 17.17 0.61 -9.97
CA GLN A 321 17.82 1.16 -8.79
C GLN A 321 16.82 1.82 -7.83
N VAL A 322 15.83 2.55 -8.36
CA VAL A 322 14.76 3.16 -7.57
C VAL A 322 13.82 2.07 -7.05
N LEU A 323 13.50 1.06 -7.87
CA LEU A 323 12.69 -0.09 -7.46
C LEU A 323 13.33 -0.85 -6.30
N ILE A 324 14.62 -1.22 -6.40
CA ILE A 324 15.35 -1.92 -5.34
C ILE A 324 15.35 -1.10 -4.05
N ARG A 325 15.53 0.24 -4.13
CA ARG A 325 15.44 1.11 -2.94
C ARG A 325 14.07 1.06 -2.29
N GLN A 326 12.99 1.13 -3.09
CA GLN A 326 11.62 1.02 -2.59
C GLN A 326 11.36 -0.34 -1.93
N ARG A 327 11.70 -1.44 -2.61
CA ARG A 327 11.48 -2.81 -2.14
C ARG A 327 12.30 -3.14 -0.90
N SER A 328 13.57 -2.73 -0.85
CA SER A 328 14.39 -2.87 0.35
C SER A 328 13.81 -2.10 1.54
N ARG A 329 13.21 -0.92 1.33
CA ARG A 329 12.52 -0.17 2.40
C ARG A 329 11.30 -0.95 2.92
N TRP A 330 10.47 -1.49 2.04
CA TRP A 330 9.29 -2.27 2.44
C TRP A 330 9.67 -3.52 3.21
N ALA A 331 10.67 -4.27 2.74
CA ALA A 331 11.20 -5.45 3.43
C ALA A 331 11.75 -5.10 4.83
N ARG A 332 12.45 -3.97 4.97
CA ARG A 332 12.89 -3.48 6.29
C ARG A 332 11.71 -3.11 7.19
N GLY A 333 10.70 -2.44 6.65
CA GLY A 333 9.48 -2.07 7.39
C GLY A 333 8.74 -3.29 7.92
N LEU A 334 8.66 -4.36 7.13
CA LEU A 334 8.12 -5.65 7.55
C LEU A 334 8.90 -6.21 8.74
N VAL A 335 10.22 -6.38 8.62
CA VAL A 335 11.06 -6.95 9.70
C VAL A 335 10.99 -6.09 10.95
N GLN A 336 11.05 -4.77 10.80
CA GLN A 336 10.94 -3.83 11.91
C GLN A 336 9.60 -4.00 12.66
N THR A 337 8.48 -4.09 11.93
CA THR A 337 7.15 -4.27 12.50
C THR A 337 7.04 -5.61 13.24
N LEU A 338 7.48 -6.70 12.61
CA LEU A 338 7.48 -8.03 13.24
C LEU A 338 8.35 -8.06 14.51
N TYR A 339 9.52 -7.44 14.46
CA TYR A 339 10.44 -7.38 15.60
C TYR A 339 9.89 -6.56 16.77
N ILE A 340 9.33 -5.37 16.51
CA ILE A 340 8.77 -4.49 17.55
C ILE A 340 7.57 -5.15 18.21
N HIS A 341 6.71 -5.80 17.43
CA HIS A 341 5.49 -6.44 17.91
C HIS A 341 5.65 -7.93 18.23
N ARG A 342 6.89 -8.42 18.38
CA ARG A 342 7.18 -9.84 18.67
C ARG A 342 6.45 -10.37 19.91
N THR A 343 6.19 -9.52 20.91
CA THR A 343 5.47 -9.90 22.13
C THR A 343 3.98 -10.22 21.91
N MET A 344 3.45 -9.91 20.72
CA MET A 344 2.08 -10.27 20.34
C MET A 344 1.99 -11.69 19.76
N PHE A 345 3.09 -12.27 19.27
CA PHE A 345 3.09 -13.62 18.73
C PHE A 345 2.63 -14.63 19.78
N PHE A 346 1.72 -15.51 19.39
CA PHE A 346 1.20 -16.60 20.22
C PHE A 346 0.66 -16.18 21.59
N ASN A 347 0.33 -14.89 21.78
CA ASN A 347 -0.30 -14.39 22.98
C ASN A 347 -1.84 -14.39 22.80
N PRO A 348 -2.60 -15.21 23.56
CA PRO A 348 -4.06 -15.31 23.47
C PRO A 348 -4.81 -13.98 23.53
N LYS A 349 -4.25 -12.97 24.22
CA LYS A 349 -4.82 -11.62 24.31
C LYS A 349 -5.12 -11.02 22.94
N TYR A 350 -4.29 -11.31 21.93
CA TYR A 350 -4.40 -10.72 20.59
C TYR A 350 -5.11 -11.61 19.57
N GLY A 351 -5.70 -12.73 20.01
CA GLY A 351 -6.54 -13.62 19.20
C GLY A 351 -5.95 -13.97 17.84
N LYS A 352 -6.71 -13.77 16.76
CA LYS A 352 -6.26 -14.06 15.38
C LYS A 352 -4.97 -13.32 15.00
N THR A 353 -4.72 -12.14 15.59
CA THR A 353 -3.47 -11.40 15.30
C THR A 353 -2.25 -12.15 15.78
N ALA A 354 -2.32 -12.76 16.97
CA ALA A 354 -1.24 -13.56 17.54
C ALA A 354 -1.01 -14.89 16.84
N PHE A 355 -2.09 -15.59 16.45
CA PHE A 355 -2.04 -17.00 16.05
C PHE A 355 -2.18 -17.26 14.55
N LEU A 356 -2.63 -16.28 13.77
CA LEU A 356 -2.84 -16.44 12.33
C LEU A 356 -2.10 -15.35 11.55
N ILE A 357 -2.34 -14.08 11.88
CA ILE A 357 -1.88 -12.97 11.05
C ILE A 357 -0.37 -12.76 11.17
N LEU A 358 0.15 -12.55 12.39
CA LEU A 358 1.58 -12.36 12.58
C LEU A 358 2.41 -13.58 12.17
N PRO A 359 2.01 -14.83 12.49
CA PRO A 359 2.67 -16.02 11.95
C PRO A 359 2.66 -16.09 10.42
N TYR A 360 1.58 -15.72 9.74
CA TYR A 360 1.56 -15.66 8.28
C TYR A 360 2.60 -14.66 7.73
N PHE A 361 2.61 -13.43 8.23
CA PHE A 361 3.58 -12.42 7.76
C PHE A 361 5.02 -12.82 8.08
N PHE A 362 5.25 -13.56 9.17
CA PHE A 362 6.56 -14.12 9.46
C PHE A 362 6.92 -15.24 8.46
N SER A 363 6.08 -16.26 8.32
CA SER A 363 6.39 -17.45 7.54
C SER A 363 6.34 -17.24 6.03
N PHE A 364 5.42 -16.42 5.53
CA PHE A 364 5.13 -16.34 4.09
C PHE A 364 5.49 -15.00 3.45
N GLU A 365 5.75 -13.95 4.23
CA GLU A 365 6.27 -12.68 3.69
C GLU A 365 7.74 -12.48 4.07
N PHE A 366 8.13 -12.76 5.32
CA PHE A 366 9.51 -12.59 5.79
C PHE A 366 10.42 -13.79 5.48
N MET A 367 10.00 -15.03 5.74
CA MET A 367 10.88 -16.19 5.56
C MET A 367 11.05 -16.60 4.08
N VAL A 368 10.07 -16.33 3.20
CA VAL A 368 10.11 -16.80 1.80
C VAL A 368 11.38 -16.37 1.06
N PRO A 369 11.81 -15.09 1.04
CA PRO A 369 13.06 -14.71 0.36
C PRO A 369 14.31 -15.41 0.91
N ILE A 370 14.31 -15.76 2.21
CA ILE A 370 15.41 -16.50 2.85
C ILE A 370 15.38 -17.95 2.40
N LEU A 371 14.21 -18.58 2.43
CA LEU A 371 14.03 -19.97 2.01
C LEU A 371 14.30 -20.17 0.52
N GLU A 372 13.91 -19.21 -0.33
CA GLU A 372 14.23 -19.26 -1.76
C GLU A 372 15.73 -19.17 -2.01
N LEU A 373 16.45 -18.28 -1.31
CA LEU A 373 17.90 -18.20 -1.42
C LEU A 373 18.57 -19.51 -0.96
N LEU A 374 18.16 -20.04 0.19
CA LEU A 374 18.65 -21.34 0.68
C LEU A 374 18.31 -22.45 -0.32
N GLY A 375 17.12 -22.42 -0.93
CA GLY A 375 16.70 -23.35 -1.98
C GLY A 375 17.62 -23.34 -3.19
N VAL A 376 18.00 -22.16 -3.67
CA VAL A 376 18.96 -22.03 -4.78
C VAL A 376 20.32 -22.62 -4.40
N PHE A 377 20.83 -22.33 -3.20
CA PHE A 377 22.10 -22.92 -2.75
C PHE A 377 22.02 -24.45 -2.60
N SER A 378 20.93 -24.96 -2.05
CA SER A 378 20.69 -26.41 -1.92
C SER A 378 20.64 -27.08 -3.29
N LEU A 379 20.01 -26.48 -4.30
CA LEU A 379 20.00 -27.00 -5.67
C LEU A 379 21.39 -27.00 -6.31
N LEU A 380 22.18 -25.93 -6.13
CA LEU A 380 23.55 -25.85 -6.65
C LEU A 380 24.47 -26.90 -6.03
N ILE A 381 24.37 -27.10 -4.71
CA ILE A 381 25.10 -28.15 -4.01
C ILE A 381 24.65 -29.52 -4.48
N GLY A 382 23.33 -29.71 -4.59
CA GLY A 382 22.77 -30.97 -5.03
C GLY A 382 23.23 -31.33 -6.44
N PHE A 383 23.26 -30.41 -7.41
CA PHE A 383 23.79 -30.71 -8.76
C PHE A 383 25.25 -31.17 -8.77
N TYR A 384 26.05 -30.80 -7.77
CA TYR A 384 27.49 -31.14 -7.70
C TYR A 384 27.79 -32.36 -6.82
N ILE A 385 26.99 -32.60 -5.77
CA ILE A 385 27.27 -33.58 -4.71
C ILE A 385 26.23 -34.71 -4.67
N LEU A 386 24.97 -34.43 -5.01
CA LEU A 386 23.83 -35.33 -4.86
C LEU A 386 23.32 -35.76 -6.24
N ASP A 387 22.89 -37.01 -6.38
CA ASP A 387 22.29 -37.50 -7.62
C ASP A 387 20.83 -37.02 -7.70
N ILE A 388 20.63 -35.74 -8.03
CA ILE A 388 19.30 -35.13 -8.11
C ILE A 388 18.49 -35.84 -9.20
N ASP A 389 17.27 -36.25 -8.87
CA ASP A 389 16.27 -36.64 -9.86
C ASP A 389 15.80 -35.39 -10.65
N TYR A 390 16.43 -35.16 -11.80
CA TYR A 390 16.12 -34.07 -12.72
C TYR A 390 14.68 -34.11 -13.23
N VAL A 391 14.10 -35.31 -13.36
CA VAL A 391 12.73 -35.51 -13.84
C VAL A 391 11.75 -35.04 -12.78
N PHE A 392 11.97 -35.44 -11.53
CA PHE A 392 11.19 -34.97 -10.39
C PHE A 392 11.29 -33.44 -10.22
N LEU A 393 12.51 -32.88 -10.25
CA LEU A 393 12.74 -31.44 -10.14
C LEU A 393 12.00 -30.65 -11.24
N PHE A 394 12.02 -31.15 -12.48
CA PHE A 394 11.30 -30.54 -13.59
C PHE A 394 9.79 -30.53 -13.36
N TYR A 395 9.20 -31.66 -12.95
CA TYR A 395 7.76 -31.75 -12.71
C TYR A 395 7.30 -30.86 -11.54
N VAL A 396 8.05 -30.83 -10.44
CA VAL A 396 7.74 -29.95 -9.31
C VAL A 396 7.84 -28.47 -9.71
N SER A 397 8.89 -28.09 -10.43
CA SER A 397 9.08 -26.71 -10.91
C SER A 397 7.97 -26.30 -11.87
N LEU A 398 7.60 -27.19 -12.80
CA LEU A 398 6.50 -26.98 -13.73
C LEU A 398 5.16 -26.83 -12.99
N PHE A 399 4.90 -27.68 -11.99
CA PHE A 399 3.68 -27.59 -11.18
C PHE A 399 3.58 -26.25 -10.44
N VAL A 400 4.64 -25.82 -9.75
CA VAL A 400 4.68 -24.54 -9.03
C VAL A 400 4.49 -23.37 -10.00
N TYR A 401 5.15 -23.41 -11.15
CA TYR A 401 5.02 -22.39 -12.19
C TYR A 401 3.59 -22.32 -12.76
N LEU A 402 2.98 -23.46 -13.07
CA LEU A 402 1.60 -23.51 -13.56
C LEU A 402 0.60 -23.02 -12.49
N PHE A 403 0.80 -23.38 -11.23
CA PHE A 403 -0.01 -22.88 -10.13
C PHE A 403 0.05 -21.35 -10.01
N TYR A 404 1.27 -20.80 -10.04
CA TYR A 404 1.51 -19.35 -10.08
C TYR A 404 0.81 -18.68 -11.27
N LEU A 405 0.93 -19.27 -12.48
CA LEU A 405 0.32 -18.75 -13.69
C LEU A 405 -1.20 -18.75 -13.59
N ILE A 406 -1.82 -19.85 -13.15
CA ILE A 406 -3.27 -19.95 -13.01
C ILE A 406 -3.78 -18.86 -12.06
N LEU A 407 -3.16 -18.70 -10.88
CA LEU A 407 -3.57 -17.65 -9.93
C LEU A 407 -3.44 -16.25 -10.53
N THR A 408 -2.35 -15.98 -11.25
CA THR A 408 -2.08 -14.67 -11.84
C THR A 408 -3.04 -14.38 -13.00
N LEU A 409 -3.30 -15.35 -13.88
CA LEU A 409 -4.24 -15.21 -15.00
C LEU A 409 -5.67 -15.02 -14.50
N VAL A 410 -6.10 -15.77 -13.48
CA VAL A 410 -7.41 -15.57 -12.85
C VAL A 410 -7.50 -14.16 -12.23
N SER A 411 -6.42 -13.64 -11.65
CA SER A 411 -6.37 -12.26 -11.12
C SER A 411 -6.59 -11.22 -12.20
N ILE A 412 -5.89 -11.33 -13.33
CA ILE A 412 -6.03 -10.42 -14.47
C ILE A 412 -7.45 -10.49 -15.03
N PHE A 413 -7.96 -11.70 -15.25
CA PHE A 413 -9.29 -11.90 -15.82
C PHE A 413 -10.40 -11.37 -14.91
N LEU A 414 -10.28 -11.59 -13.60
CA LEU A 414 -11.23 -11.08 -12.62
C LEU A 414 -11.18 -9.54 -12.52
N ASP A 415 -9.99 -8.92 -12.54
CA ASP A 415 -9.87 -7.46 -12.57
C ASP A 415 -10.57 -6.86 -13.79
N GLU A 416 -10.34 -7.47 -14.95
CA GLU A 416 -10.89 -7.00 -16.21
C GLU A 416 -12.42 -7.13 -16.24
N ILE A 417 -12.97 -8.25 -15.79
CA ILE A 417 -14.44 -8.44 -15.71
C ILE A 417 -15.07 -7.41 -14.78
N LEU A 418 -14.46 -7.17 -13.62
CA LEU A 418 -15.05 -6.32 -12.58
C LEU A 418 -14.97 -4.83 -12.90
N TYR A 419 -13.86 -4.39 -13.48
CA TYR A 419 -13.52 -2.96 -13.51
C TYR A 419 -13.16 -2.43 -14.89
N ARG A 420 -12.77 -3.27 -15.86
CA ARG A 420 -12.36 -2.87 -17.22
C ARG A 420 -11.47 -1.63 -17.21
N ASN A 421 -10.40 -1.70 -16.43
CA ASN A 421 -9.54 -0.54 -16.17
C ASN A 421 -8.73 -0.13 -17.40
N TYR A 422 -8.42 -1.06 -18.32
CA TYR A 422 -7.49 -0.80 -19.42
C TYR A 422 -8.18 -0.35 -20.70
N ALA A 423 -7.48 0.46 -21.49
CA ALA A 423 -8.07 1.12 -22.64
C ALA A 423 -8.38 0.18 -23.83
N ASN A 424 -7.65 -0.93 -23.97
CA ASN A 424 -7.76 -1.81 -25.13
C ASN A 424 -7.29 -3.25 -24.84
N LEU A 425 -7.72 -4.19 -25.69
CA LEU A 425 -7.36 -5.61 -25.59
C LEU A 425 -5.85 -5.87 -25.71
N LYS A 426 -5.14 -5.03 -26.50
CA LYS A 426 -3.69 -5.17 -26.68
C LYS A 426 -2.95 -4.97 -25.36
N GLU A 427 -3.34 -4.00 -24.54
CA GLU A 427 -2.78 -3.77 -23.21
C GLU A 427 -2.99 -4.97 -22.28
N ILE A 428 -4.18 -5.60 -22.33
CA ILE A 428 -4.49 -6.81 -21.55
C ILE A 428 -3.65 -8.00 -22.00
N LEU A 429 -3.45 -8.17 -23.32
CA LEU A 429 -2.57 -9.22 -23.85
C LEU A 429 -1.12 -9.01 -23.42
N ILE A 430 -0.63 -7.76 -23.39
CA ILE A 430 0.71 -7.46 -22.89
C ILE A 430 0.79 -7.78 -21.39
N LEU A 431 -0.16 -7.33 -20.56
CA LEU A 431 -0.22 -7.65 -19.13
C LEU A 431 -0.20 -9.16 -18.87
N THR A 432 -0.97 -9.92 -19.67
CA THR A 432 -1.00 -11.39 -19.63
C THR A 432 0.36 -11.97 -20.01
N GLY A 433 1.00 -11.47 -21.06
CA GLY A 433 2.35 -11.88 -21.46
C GLY A 433 3.40 -11.62 -20.37
N MET A 434 3.30 -10.50 -19.63
CA MET A 434 4.20 -10.20 -18.52
C MET A 434 4.10 -11.25 -17.40
N ALA A 435 2.95 -11.89 -17.20
CA ALA A 435 2.78 -12.93 -16.17
C ALA A 435 3.72 -14.13 -16.38
N PHE A 436 3.98 -14.52 -17.64
CA PHE A 436 4.90 -15.62 -17.97
C PHE A 436 6.37 -15.27 -17.72
N ILE A 437 6.72 -13.99 -17.77
CA ILE A 437 8.10 -13.51 -17.66
C ILE A 437 8.47 -13.15 -16.21
N GLU A 438 7.48 -12.76 -15.41
CA GLU A 438 7.64 -12.24 -14.04
C GLU A 438 8.50 -13.12 -13.12
N PRO A 439 8.31 -14.46 -13.06
CA PRO A 439 9.08 -15.30 -12.15
C PRO A 439 10.58 -15.33 -12.46
N PHE A 440 10.95 -15.06 -13.71
CA PHE A 440 12.34 -15.14 -14.18
C PHE A 440 13.04 -13.78 -14.21
N ALA A 441 12.31 -12.71 -14.54
CA ALA A 441 12.90 -11.39 -14.76
C ALA A 441 12.70 -10.40 -13.60
N TYR A 442 11.59 -10.53 -12.86
CA TYR A 442 11.20 -9.57 -11.83
C TYR A 442 11.30 -10.14 -10.43
N HIS A 443 10.82 -11.37 -10.21
CA HIS A 443 10.86 -12.02 -8.91
C HIS A 443 12.27 -12.09 -8.29
N PRO A 444 13.35 -12.43 -9.04
CA PRO A 444 14.71 -12.43 -8.49
C PRO A 444 15.16 -11.04 -8.00
N VAL A 445 14.71 -9.97 -8.65
CA VAL A 445 14.98 -8.59 -8.23
C VAL A 445 14.30 -8.29 -6.89
N ASN A 446 13.06 -8.77 -6.70
CA ASN A 446 12.34 -8.65 -5.44
C ASN A 446 13.01 -9.44 -4.31
N ILE A 447 13.45 -10.68 -4.57
CA ILE A 447 14.20 -11.49 -3.59
C ILE A 447 15.47 -10.75 -3.15
N TYR A 448 16.28 -10.31 -4.12
CA TYR A 448 17.50 -9.57 -3.86
C TYR A 448 17.23 -8.31 -3.03
N ALA A 449 16.22 -7.51 -3.42
CA ALA A 449 15.88 -6.28 -2.72
C ALA A 449 15.38 -6.55 -1.29
N SER A 450 14.61 -7.62 -1.07
CA SER A 450 14.13 -8.02 0.25
C SER A 450 15.26 -8.42 1.17
N LEU A 451 16.15 -9.31 0.72
CA LEU A 451 17.33 -9.76 1.47
C LEU A 451 18.29 -8.59 1.78
N LYS A 452 18.50 -7.70 0.81
CA LYS A 452 19.24 -6.45 1.02
C LYS A 452 18.60 -5.58 2.10
N GLY A 453 17.28 -5.51 2.12
CA GLY A 453 16.52 -4.84 3.17
C GLY A 453 16.79 -5.46 4.54
N TYR A 454 16.62 -6.78 4.67
CA TYR A 454 16.86 -7.49 5.93
C TYR A 454 18.29 -7.25 6.45
N TRP A 455 19.28 -7.37 5.58
CA TRP A 455 20.68 -7.11 5.91
C TRP A 455 20.92 -5.67 6.41
N GLN A 456 20.30 -4.67 5.77
CA GLN A 456 20.38 -3.26 6.21
C GLN A 456 19.72 -3.03 7.58
N PHE A 457 18.63 -3.74 7.88
CA PHE A 457 17.98 -3.68 9.19
C PHE A 457 18.91 -4.19 10.30
N PHE A 458 19.51 -5.37 10.12
CA PHE A 458 20.39 -5.95 11.14
C PHE A 458 21.71 -5.20 11.34
N ARG A 459 22.23 -4.52 10.30
CA ARG A 459 23.42 -3.65 10.42
C ARG A 459 23.13 -2.25 10.98
N GLN A 460 21.89 -1.96 11.39
CA GLN A 460 21.45 -0.66 11.91
C GLN A 460 21.87 0.54 11.03
N LYS A 461 21.96 0.35 9.71
CA LYS A 461 22.44 1.41 8.81
C LYS A 461 21.44 2.58 8.83
N GLU A 462 21.94 3.78 9.17
CA GLU A 462 21.17 5.02 9.11
C GLU A 462 20.58 5.21 7.72
N GLN A 463 19.31 5.59 7.68
CA GLN A 463 18.58 5.78 6.44
C GLN A 463 18.54 7.25 6.05
N LYS A 464 18.87 7.50 4.79
CA LYS A 464 18.51 8.75 4.10
C LYS A 464 17.22 8.48 3.34
N TRP A 465 16.19 9.32 3.53
CA TRP A 465 15.08 9.37 2.60
C TRP A 465 15.68 9.76 1.25
N GLY A 466 15.66 8.84 0.29
CA GLY A 466 16.23 9.10 -1.03
C GLY A 466 15.19 9.81 -1.87
N ASP A 467 15.61 10.87 -2.57
CA ASP A 467 14.74 11.54 -3.52
C ASP A 467 14.34 10.55 -4.63
N MET A 468 13.03 10.44 -4.84
CA MET A 468 12.47 9.79 -6.01
C MET A 468 12.07 10.92 -6.95
N PRO A 469 12.89 11.27 -7.95
CA PRO A 469 12.52 12.30 -8.92
C PRO A 469 11.26 11.82 -9.64
N ARG A 470 10.14 12.49 -9.35
CA ARG A 470 8.87 12.31 -10.04
C ARG A 470 8.96 13.00 -11.39
N LEU A 471 8.55 12.34 -12.46
CA LEU A 471 8.58 12.93 -13.80
C LEU A 471 7.45 13.95 -13.96
N GLY A 472 6.38 13.79 -13.18
CA GLY A 472 5.20 14.65 -13.24
C GLY A 472 4.36 14.35 -14.48
N PHE A 473 3.09 14.72 -14.43
CA PHE A 473 2.12 14.33 -15.44
C PHE A 473 2.18 15.16 -16.74
N ASN A 474 2.92 16.27 -16.75
CA ASN A 474 2.94 17.22 -17.87
C ASN A 474 4.00 16.93 -18.95
N SER A 475 4.86 15.92 -18.78
CA SER A 475 5.96 15.67 -19.72
C SER A 475 5.55 15.09 -21.08
N GLN A 476 4.30 14.63 -21.26
CA GLN A 476 3.83 14.15 -22.57
C GLN A 476 3.47 15.31 -23.54
N ASN A 477 3.04 16.47 -23.04
CA ASN A 477 2.67 17.60 -23.90
C ASN A 477 3.87 18.35 -24.51
N LYS A 478 5.10 18.11 -24.04
CA LYS A 478 6.28 18.78 -24.62
C LYS A 478 6.76 18.15 -25.93
N LYS A 479 6.50 16.87 -26.17
CA LYS A 479 6.96 16.20 -27.41
C LYS A 479 6.12 16.52 -28.63
N GLU A 480 4.83 16.87 -28.48
CA GLU A 480 4.01 17.25 -29.64
C GLU A 480 4.30 18.67 -30.13
N ASN A 481 4.70 19.59 -29.23
CA ASN A 481 5.02 20.98 -29.60
C ASN A 481 6.44 21.18 -30.16
N GLU A 482 7.29 20.15 -30.18
CA GLU A 482 8.63 20.19 -30.78
C GLU A 482 8.67 19.60 -32.20
N THR A 483 7.52 19.16 -32.73
CA THR A 483 7.39 18.58 -34.09
C THR A 483 6.48 19.37 -35.04
N THR A 484 6.07 20.59 -34.66
CA THR A 484 5.47 21.55 -35.61
C THR A 484 6.51 22.39 -36.30
#